data_AF-A0A7W9LAR1-F1
#
_entry.id   AF-A0A7W9LAR1-F1
#
_cell.length_a   1.000
_cell.length_b   1.000
_cell.length_c   1.000
_cell.angle_alpha   90.00
_cell.angle_beta   90.00
_cell.angle_gamma   90.00
#
_symmetry.space_group_name_H-M   'P 1'
#
loop_
_entity.id
_entity.type
_entity.pdbx_description
1 polymer ?
#
loop_
_entity_poly.entity_id
_entity_poly.type
_entity_poly.pdbx_seq_one_letter_code
_entity_poly.pdbx_strand_id
1 'polypeptide(L)'
;MHPRKAITALTLACAMVATPAASASAAASASASAKPNLRACYDGKCKFTFTRGVNFRISSRYYGFSRVYVSKEYMGGMFNQDMVVVRAPGMTSSLGEGARGEFRYGKKRTLNFRVLSITDRGATIRFEG
;
A
#
# COMPACT_ATOMS: atom_id res chain seq x y z
N MET A 1 -52.54 3.61 -45.64
CA MET A 1 -53.16 4.91 -45.24
C MET A 1 -52.43 5.43 -44.00
N HIS A 2 -52.50 6.74 -43.75
CA HIS A 2 -51.80 7.51 -42.67
C HIS A 2 -52.14 7.04 -41.23
N PRO A 3 -51.35 7.36 -40.16
CA PRO A 3 -50.66 8.64 -39.96
C PRO A 3 -49.24 8.69 -39.36
N ARG A 4 -48.62 9.86 -39.55
CA ARG A 4 -47.43 10.41 -38.85
C ARG A 4 -47.83 10.99 -37.48
N LYS A 5 -46.89 11.16 -36.54
CA LYS A 5 -46.50 12.44 -35.87
C LYS A 5 -45.73 12.29 -34.54
N ALA A 6 -44.50 12.81 -34.52
CA ALA A 6 -43.70 13.40 -33.41
C ALA A 6 -42.24 13.52 -33.95
N ILE A 7 -41.55 14.66 -34.17
CA ILE A 7 -41.57 16.01 -33.57
C ILE A 7 -41.45 15.93 -32.03
N THR A 8 -40.41 16.38 -31.31
CA THR A 8 -39.28 17.33 -31.54
C THR A 8 -38.10 16.88 -30.62
N ALA A 9 -36.87 17.42 -30.56
CA ALA A 9 -36.26 18.67 -31.01
C ALA A 9 -34.73 18.55 -31.27
N LEU A 10 -34.04 19.71 -31.31
CA LEU A 10 -32.59 19.93 -31.43
C LEU A 10 -31.84 19.83 -30.08
N THR A 11 -30.55 19.46 -30.13
CA THR A 11 -29.40 20.32 -29.72
C THR A 11 -28.11 19.78 -30.36
N LEU A 12 -27.53 20.51 -31.32
CA LEU A 12 -26.28 21.28 -31.17
C LEU A 12 -25.18 20.51 -30.40
N ALA A 13 -24.29 19.79 -31.09
CA ALA A 13 -23.11 20.32 -31.78
C ALA A 13 -22.03 20.91 -30.85
N CYS A 14 -20.99 20.11 -30.56
CA CYS A 14 -19.65 20.62 -30.28
C CYS A 14 -18.77 20.31 -31.49
N ALA A 15 -18.10 21.35 -31.99
CA ALA A 15 -17.33 21.27 -33.22
C ALA A 15 -15.97 20.57 -33.03
N MET A 16 -15.49 20.05 -34.16
CA MET A 16 -14.10 19.71 -34.54
C MET A 16 -12.98 20.26 -33.63
N VAL A 17 -11.95 19.45 -33.39
CA VAL A 17 -10.56 19.72 -33.85
C VAL A 17 -9.76 18.40 -33.94
N ALA A 18 -9.09 18.24 -35.09
CA ALA A 18 -7.89 17.46 -35.43
C ALA A 18 -7.43 16.21 -34.64
N THR A 19 -7.12 15.17 -35.43
CA THR A 19 -6.01 14.21 -35.30
C THR A 19 -4.66 14.84 -34.88
N PRO A 20 -3.68 14.09 -34.32
CA PRO A 20 -3.34 12.71 -34.69
C PRO A 20 -3.21 11.71 -33.53
N ALA A 21 -3.04 10.44 -33.91
CA ALA A 21 -2.67 9.36 -33.00
C ALA A 21 -1.27 9.60 -32.41
N ALA A 22 -1.22 10.11 -31.18
CA ALA A 22 -0.04 10.06 -30.34
C ALA A 22 -0.02 8.71 -29.62
N SER A 23 0.99 7.91 -29.94
CA SER A 23 1.33 6.62 -29.35
C SER A 23 1.08 6.56 -27.85
N ALA A 24 0.58 5.42 -27.37
CA ALA A 24 0.54 5.11 -25.95
C ALA A 24 1.97 5.05 -25.39
N SER A 25 2.50 6.19 -24.94
CA SER A 25 3.69 6.25 -24.12
C SER A 25 3.38 5.55 -22.82
N ALA A 26 3.74 4.28 -22.76
CA ALA A 26 3.71 3.49 -21.54
C ALA A 26 4.50 4.26 -20.48
N ALA A 27 3.80 4.80 -19.48
CA ALA A 27 4.39 5.36 -18.27
C ALA A 27 4.91 4.23 -17.37
N ALA A 28 5.80 3.41 -17.95
CA ALA A 28 6.71 2.54 -17.22
C ALA A 28 7.74 3.45 -16.55
N SER A 29 7.31 4.15 -15.51
CA SER A 29 8.19 4.86 -14.59
C SER A 29 9.12 3.82 -13.97
N ALA A 30 10.28 3.64 -14.60
CA ALA A 30 11.39 2.83 -14.12
C ALA A 30 11.96 3.50 -12.87
N SER A 31 11.21 3.40 -11.77
CA SER A 31 11.61 3.87 -10.45
C SER A 31 12.82 3.06 -10.03
N ALA A 32 14.01 3.62 -10.28
CA ALA A 32 15.19 3.30 -9.50
C ALA A 32 14.78 3.22 -8.03
N SER A 33 15.12 2.12 -7.35
CA SER A 33 14.47 1.69 -6.10
C SER A 33 14.66 2.72 -4.98
N ALA A 34 13.80 3.73 -4.96
CA ALA A 34 13.85 4.83 -4.02
C ALA A 34 13.52 4.28 -2.65
N LYS A 35 14.50 4.34 -1.74
CA LYS A 35 14.33 3.89 -0.36
C LYS A 35 13.08 4.57 0.22
N PRO A 36 12.09 3.83 0.74
CA PRO A 36 10.82 4.42 1.13
C PRO A 36 11.02 5.52 2.16
N ASN A 37 10.28 6.63 2.03
CA ASN A 37 10.37 7.75 2.98
C ASN A 37 9.61 7.43 4.27
N LEU A 38 10.27 6.67 5.15
CA LEU A 38 9.68 6.18 6.39
C LEU A 38 9.53 7.27 7.49
N ARG A 39 9.88 8.54 7.22
CA ARG A 39 9.58 9.64 8.15
C ARG A 39 8.07 9.86 8.30
N ALA A 40 7.29 9.61 7.23
CA ALA A 40 5.83 9.64 7.26
C ALA A 40 5.21 8.58 8.19
N CYS A 41 5.95 7.52 8.55
CA CYS A 41 5.47 6.49 9.47
C CYS A 41 5.53 6.87 10.95
N TYR A 42 5.99 8.08 11.31
CA TYR A 42 6.25 8.44 12.72
C TYR A 42 5.00 8.36 13.61
N ASP A 43 3.84 8.74 13.07
CA ASP A 43 2.54 8.65 13.77
C ASP A 43 1.87 7.27 13.65
N GLY A 44 2.60 6.24 13.18
CA GLY A 44 2.11 4.88 13.00
C GLY A 44 1.16 4.72 11.81
N LYS A 45 1.07 5.70 10.90
CA LYS A 45 0.16 5.69 9.75
C LYS A 45 0.94 5.89 8.45
N CYS A 46 1.19 4.81 7.71
CA CYS A 46 1.87 4.88 6.42
C CYS A 46 1.63 3.61 5.58
N LYS A 47 1.89 3.69 4.27
CA LYS A 47 1.94 2.54 3.36
C LYS A 47 3.24 2.59 2.59
N PHE A 48 3.97 1.48 2.53
CA PHE A 48 5.19 1.38 1.72
C PHE A 48 5.43 -0.06 1.24
N THR A 49 6.17 -0.16 0.13
CA THR A 49 6.69 -1.41 -0.41
C THR A 49 8.18 -1.49 -0.09
N PHE A 50 8.67 -2.69 0.23
CA PHE A 50 10.05 -2.95 0.61
C PHE A 50 10.55 -4.26 0.01
N THR A 51 11.80 -4.25 -0.44
CA THR A 51 12.49 -5.41 -1.04
C THR A 51 13.53 -6.02 -0.11
N ARG A 52 13.95 -5.26 0.90
CA ARG A 52 14.87 -5.65 1.98
C ARG A 52 14.29 -5.20 3.32
N GLY A 53 14.85 -5.71 4.41
CA GLY A 53 14.49 -5.27 5.76
C GLY A 53 14.62 -3.76 5.95
N VAL A 54 13.58 -3.12 6.51
CA VAL A 54 13.56 -1.70 6.84
C VAL A 54 13.38 -1.47 8.33
N ASN A 55 14.00 -0.43 8.87
CA ASN A 55 13.86 0.01 10.25
C ASN A 55 13.44 1.49 10.25
N PHE A 56 12.38 1.82 10.99
CA PHE A 56 11.89 3.19 11.10
C PHE A 56 11.49 3.56 12.53
N ARG A 57 11.39 4.86 12.79
CA ARG A 57 10.99 5.41 14.08
C ARG A 57 9.50 5.71 14.12
N ILE A 58 8.91 5.48 15.29
CA ILE A 58 7.54 5.91 15.62
C ILE A 58 7.53 6.70 16.93
N SER A 59 6.43 7.40 17.20
CA SER A 59 6.21 8.17 18.43
C SER A 59 6.03 7.25 19.65
N SER A 60 7.11 7.07 20.43
CA SER A 60 7.05 6.38 21.74
C SER A 60 6.05 7.03 22.71
N ARG A 61 5.81 8.34 22.60
CA ARG A 61 4.75 9.03 23.35
C ARG A 61 3.38 8.36 23.16
N TYR A 62 3.07 7.96 21.92
CA TYR A 62 1.80 7.33 21.55
C TYR A 62 1.80 5.80 21.70
N TYR A 63 2.89 5.12 21.32
CA TYR A 63 2.94 3.65 21.21
C TYR A 63 3.75 2.94 22.30
N GLY A 64 4.52 3.65 23.12
CA GLY A 64 5.38 3.08 24.18
C GLY A 64 6.75 2.58 23.71
N PHE A 65 6.95 2.41 22.39
CA PHE A 65 8.21 2.03 21.77
C PHE A 65 8.55 2.96 20.59
N SER A 66 9.84 3.08 20.27
CA SER A 66 10.34 4.10 19.32
C SER A 66 10.78 3.56 17.96
N ARG A 67 10.79 2.23 17.75
CA ARG A 67 11.34 1.57 16.56
C ARG A 67 10.50 0.39 16.12
N VAL A 68 10.32 0.27 14.81
CA VAL A 68 9.70 -0.87 14.13
C VAL A 68 10.67 -1.34 13.05
N TYR A 69 10.85 -2.66 12.97
CA TYR A 69 11.54 -3.32 11.87
C TYR A 69 10.55 -4.16 11.07
N VAL A 70 10.68 -4.15 9.74
CA VAL A 70 9.84 -4.95 8.83
C VAL A 70 10.72 -5.61 7.78
N SER A 71 10.58 -6.91 7.60
CA SER A 71 11.29 -7.72 6.60
C SER A 71 10.34 -8.66 5.86
N LYS A 72 10.76 -9.12 4.67
CA LYS A 72 10.20 -10.29 4.01
C LYS A 72 11.14 -11.44 4.34
N GLU A 73 10.65 -12.50 4.96
CA GLU A 73 11.44 -13.66 5.39
C GLU A 73 10.70 -14.93 4.96
N TYR A 74 11.44 -15.87 4.35
CA TYR A 74 10.90 -17.17 3.97
C TYR A 74 10.74 -18.04 5.22
N MET A 75 9.51 -18.45 5.51
CA MET A 75 9.16 -19.25 6.68
C MET A 75 9.02 -20.72 6.27
N GLY A 76 10.10 -21.48 6.42
CA GLY A 76 10.10 -22.93 6.19
C GLY A 76 9.24 -23.70 7.21
N GLY A 77 9.07 -25.00 6.99
CA GLY A 77 8.26 -25.86 7.85
C GLY A 77 6.76 -25.65 7.62
N MET A 78 6.00 -25.31 8.67
CA MET A 78 4.53 -25.28 8.64
C MET A 78 3.93 -24.29 7.62
N PHE A 79 4.61 -23.18 7.33
CA PHE A 79 4.10 -22.14 6.41
C PHE A 79 4.62 -22.31 4.98
N ASN A 80 5.85 -22.77 4.82
CA ASN A 80 6.56 -23.04 3.56
C ASN A 80 6.49 -21.91 2.51
N GLN A 81 6.39 -20.65 2.94
CA GLN A 81 6.11 -19.48 2.09
C GLN A 81 6.83 -18.21 2.57
N ASP A 82 6.93 -17.20 1.71
CA ASP A 82 7.35 -15.86 2.10
C ASP A 82 6.31 -15.21 3.03
N MET A 83 6.77 -14.66 4.16
CA MET A 83 5.94 -13.92 5.10
C MET A 83 6.56 -12.54 5.39
N VAL A 84 5.72 -11.58 5.76
CA VAL A 84 6.18 -10.31 6.32
C VAL A 84 6.39 -10.46 7.81
N VAL A 85 7.59 -10.18 8.29
CA VAL A 85 7.91 -10.18 9.71
C VAL A 85 7.99 -8.74 10.19
N VAL A 86 7.14 -8.40 11.16
CA VAL A 86 7.16 -7.12 11.86
C VAL A 86 7.77 -7.36 13.25
N ARG A 87 8.75 -6.55 13.64
CA ARG A 87 9.41 -6.63 14.97
C ARG A 87 9.41 -5.26 15.66
N ALA A 88 9.15 -5.28 16.96
CA ALA A 88 9.26 -4.16 17.89
C ALA A 88 9.88 -4.67 19.21
N PRO A 89 10.27 -3.81 20.17
CA PRO A 89 10.84 -4.26 21.44
C PRO A 89 9.92 -5.25 22.18
N GLY A 90 10.39 -6.50 22.35
CA GLY A 90 9.62 -7.57 22.98
C GLY A 90 8.44 -8.15 22.17
N MET A 91 8.27 -7.74 20.91
CA MET A 91 7.10 -8.12 20.09
C MET A 91 7.53 -8.52 18.67
N THR A 92 7.03 -9.64 18.16
CA THR A 92 7.25 -10.10 16.78
C THR A 92 5.94 -10.67 16.24
N SER A 93 5.66 -10.42 14.96
CA SER A 93 4.52 -10.99 14.24
C SER A 93 4.94 -11.37 12.83
N SER A 94 4.63 -12.60 12.41
CA SER A 94 4.88 -13.12 11.07
C SER A 94 3.54 -13.27 10.34
N LEU A 95 3.37 -12.59 9.21
CA LEU A 95 2.08 -12.42 8.54
C LEU A 95 2.17 -12.82 7.07
N GLY A 96 1.22 -13.64 6.62
CA GLY A 96 0.99 -13.89 5.19
C GLY A 96 0.30 -12.72 4.50
N GLU A 97 0.06 -12.84 3.20
CA GLU A 97 -0.66 -11.82 2.44
C GLU A 97 -2.09 -11.59 2.98
N GLY A 98 -2.56 -10.34 2.97
CA GLY A 98 -3.89 -9.94 3.42
C GLY A 98 -4.09 -9.93 4.95
N ALA A 99 -3.21 -10.58 5.71
CA ALA A 99 -3.30 -10.72 7.17
C ALA A 99 -3.06 -9.40 7.91
N ARG A 100 -3.62 -9.31 9.13
CA ARG A 100 -3.51 -8.17 10.04
C ARG A 100 -2.76 -8.57 11.30
N GLY A 101 -2.05 -7.62 11.89
CA GLY A 101 -1.43 -7.75 13.20
C GLY A 101 -1.45 -6.43 13.95
N GLU A 102 -1.20 -6.52 15.25
CA GLU A 102 -1.21 -5.38 16.14
C GLU A 102 -0.13 -5.49 17.20
N PHE A 103 0.45 -4.35 17.61
CA PHE A 103 1.36 -4.26 18.76
C PHE A 103 0.83 -3.26 19.78
N ARG A 104 0.70 -3.68 21.03
CA ARG A 104 0.18 -2.85 22.12
C ARG A 104 1.12 -2.88 23.32
N TYR A 105 1.54 -1.70 23.78
CA TYR A 105 2.41 -1.55 24.95
C TYR A 105 1.63 -0.99 26.14
N GLY A 106 1.12 -1.87 27.02
CA GLY A 106 0.33 -1.50 28.18
C GLY A 106 -0.92 -0.67 27.82
N LYS A 107 -1.04 0.53 28.41
CA LYS A 107 -2.15 1.48 28.19
C LYS A 107 -1.92 2.47 27.03
N LYS A 108 -0.90 2.25 26.19
CA LYS A 108 -0.62 3.07 24.99
C LYS A 108 -1.54 2.73 23.82
N ARG A 109 -1.47 3.51 22.73
CA ARG A 109 -2.16 3.16 21.48
C ARG A 109 -1.64 1.84 20.93
N THR A 110 -2.54 1.05 20.37
CA THR A 110 -2.20 -0.11 19.57
C THR A 110 -1.66 0.36 18.22
N LEU A 111 -0.51 -0.15 17.77
CA LEU A 111 -0.02 0.04 16.41
C LEU A 111 -0.61 -1.06 15.53
N ASN A 112 -1.61 -0.71 14.72
CA ASN A 112 -2.26 -1.65 13.79
C ASN A 112 -1.52 -1.71 12.44
N PHE A 113 -1.42 -2.90 11.85
CA PHE A 113 -0.83 -3.07 10.51
C PHE A 113 -1.45 -4.24 9.73
N ARG A 114 -1.38 -4.13 8.39
CA ARG A 114 -1.87 -5.12 7.44
C ARG A 114 -0.87 -5.34 6.30
N VAL A 115 -0.62 -6.61 5.98
CA VAL A 115 0.09 -6.97 4.75
C VAL A 115 -0.86 -6.83 3.57
N LEU A 116 -0.47 -6.05 2.57
CA LEU A 116 -1.27 -5.80 1.37
C LEU A 116 -0.86 -6.70 0.20
N SER A 117 0.44 -7.02 0.07
CA SER A 117 0.94 -7.97 -0.91
C SER A 117 2.30 -8.56 -0.51
N ILE A 118 2.58 -9.78 -0.95
CA ILE A 118 3.88 -10.46 -0.86
C ILE A 118 4.21 -11.02 -2.25
N THR A 119 5.34 -10.59 -2.81
CA THR A 119 5.79 -11.02 -4.15
C THR A 119 7.28 -11.28 -4.16
N ASP A 120 7.79 -11.93 -5.21
CA ASP A 120 9.23 -12.10 -5.44
C ASP A 120 9.99 -10.77 -5.42
N ARG A 121 9.35 -9.72 -5.95
CA ARG A 121 9.90 -8.35 -6.04
C ARG A 121 9.88 -7.58 -4.73
N GLY A 122 9.24 -8.11 -3.67
CA GLY A 122 9.11 -7.47 -2.37
C GLY A 122 7.70 -7.56 -1.80
N ALA A 123 7.48 -6.94 -0.64
CA ALA A 123 6.19 -6.94 0.05
C ALA A 123 5.70 -5.52 0.33
N THR A 124 4.39 -5.34 0.43
CA THR A 124 3.74 -4.06 0.74
C THR A 124 2.98 -4.17 2.06
N ILE A 125 3.25 -3.25 2.98
CA ILE A 125 2.58 -3.17 4.28
C ILE A 125 1.90 -1.81 4.44
N ARG A 126 0.76 -1.79 5.15
CA ARG A 126 0.08 -0.58 5.63
C ARG A 126 0.02 -0.60 7.14
N PHE A 127 0.53 0.45 7.78
CA PHE A 127 0.30 0.77 9.17
C PHE A 127 -0.88 1.74 9.27
N GLU A 128 -1.81 1.47 10.20
CA GLU A 128 -3.12 2.12 10.29
C GLU A 128 -3.27 3.04 11.53
N GLY A 129 -2.30 2.98 12.44
CA GLY A 129 -2.15 3.79 13.66
C GLY A 129 -2.84 3.23 14.90
#